data_AF-A0A3B9H530-F1
#
_entry.id   AF-A0A3B9H530-F1
#
_cell.length_a   1.000
_cell.length_b   1.000
_cell.length_c   1.000
_cell.angle_alpha   90.00
_cell.angle_beta   90.00
_cell.angle_gamma   90.00
#
_symmetry.space_group_name_H-M   'P 1'
#
loop_
_entity.id
_entity.type
_entity.pdbx_description
1 polymer ?
#
loop_
_entity_poly.entity_id
_entity_poly.type
_entity_poly.pdbx_seq_one_letter_code
_entity_poly.pdbx_strand_id
1 'polypeptide(L)'
;MYSDVKPIHLQRINPDMSTNSTKINQIEAQIVQGLQSEDDSAVLKAIKKARSKGTEKVIPAMFEVYANSKNSSVKEAVTKLLQELKSTSAIDPLIDQLSSPHENCRILALSAIWNSGLDVNDYIDEIVQTVINGDFQEAFEALTIIENLEPPFDEEVILNSQLMLNQYFNKNTPAEKDSLVKEIASIINRIGQQI
;
A
#
# COMPACT_ATOMS: atom_id res chain seq x y z
N MET A 1 33.65 -41.70 37.52
CA MET A 1 34.11 -41.68 36.13
C MET A 1 33.25 -40.65 35.41
N TYR A 2 33.89 -39.67 34.78
CA TYR A 2 33.36 -38.35 34.40
C TYR A 2 32.07 -38.40 33.57
N SER A 3 31.11 -37.53 33.90
CA SER A 3 29.97 -37.18 33.07
C SER A 3 30.39 -36.08 32.07
N ASP A 4 30.52 -36.44 30.80
CA ASP A 4 30.84 -35.51 29.71
C ASP A 4 29.65 -34.59 29.41
N VAL A 5 29.68 -33.38 29.96
CA VAL A 5 28.81 -32.28 29.54
C VAL A 5 29.40 -31.70 28.25
N LYS A 6 28.76 -31.96 27.11
CA LYS A 6 29.13 -31.29 25.84
C LYS A 6 28.99 -29.77 26.00
N PRO A 7 29.98 -28.96 25.58
CA PRO A 7 29.85 -27.52 25.65
C PRO A 7 28.73 -27.03 24.73
N ILE A 8 27.88 -26.16 25.27
CA ILE A 8 26.85 -25.43 24.54
C ILE A 8 27.57 -24.54 23.53
N HIS A 9 27.38 -24.79 22.24
CA HIS A 9 27.91 -23.94 21.19
C HIS A 9 27.11 -22.63 21.21
N LEU A 10 27.63 -21.60 21.88
CA LEU A 10 27.12 -20.23 21.78
C LEU A 10 27.18 -19.84 20.29
N GLN A 11 26.03 -19.84 19.62
CA GLN A 11 25.90 -19.25 18.29
C GLN A 11 26.37 -17.80 18.40
N ARG A 12 27.49 -17.49 17.72
CA ARG A 12 28.02 -16.13 17.64
C ARG A 12 26.96 -15.28 16.93
N ILE A 13 26.38 -14.32 17.65
CA ILE A 13 25.59 -13.25 17.04
C ILE A 13 26.52 -12.53 16.06
N ASN A 14 26.23 -12.62 14.75
CA ASN A 14 27.03 -11.94 13.73
C ASN A 14 26.90 -10.42 13.93
N PRO A 15 27.96 -9.70 14.33
CA PRO A 15 27.88 -8.26 14.63
C PRO A 15 27.51 -7.42 13.40
N ASP A 16 27.70 -7.94 12.19
CA ASP A 16 27.40 -7.27 10.92
C ASP A 16 25.89 -7.04 10.67
N MET A 17 25.02 -7.94 11.13
CA MET A 17 23.56 -7.79 10.99
C MET A 17 23.00 -6.73 11.97
N SER A 18 23.58 -6.61 13.17
CA SER A 18 23.14 -5.65 14.19
C SER A 18 23.55 -4.22 13.85
N THR A 19 24.71 -4.01 13.22
CA THR A 19 25.19 -2.67 12.84
C THR A 19 24.46 -2.14 11.61
N ASN A 20 24.14 -3.01 10.64
CA ASN A 20 23.43 -2.61 9.42
C ASN A 20 21.97 -2.19 9.70
N SER A 21 21.25 -2.97 10.51
CA SER A 21 19.87 -2.63 10.94
C SER A 21 19.82 -1.31 11.71
N THR A 22 20.78 -1.06 12.61
CA THR A 22 20.89 0.21 13.35
C THR A 22 21.08 1.40 12.41
N LYS A 23 21.92 1.25 11.37
CA LYS A 23 22.18 2.30 10.38
C LYS A 23 20.97 2.58 9.50
N ILE A 24 20.24 1.55 9.07
CA ILE A 24 18.99 1.70 8.31
C ILE A 24 17.96 2.48 9.13
N ASN A 25 17.74 2.09 10.39
CA ASN A 25 16.80 2.79 11.28
C ASN A 25 17.17 4.28 11.49
N GLN A 26 18.47 4.60 11.59
CA GLN A 26 18.93 5.99 11.68
C GLN A 26 18.65 6.79 10.39
N ILE A 27 18.82 6.16 9.22
CA ILE A 27 18.53 6.80 7.94
C ILE A 27 17.02 7.03 7.79
N GLU A 28 16.19 6.06 8.14
CA GLU A 28 14.74 6.17 8.17
C GLU A 28 14.31 7.32 9.08
N ALA A 29 14.82 7.39 10.30
CA ALA A 29 14.51 8.47 11.24
C ALA A 29 14.88 9.86 10.67
N GLN A 30 16.03 9.98 10.02
CA GLN A 30 16.43 11.24 9.37
C GLN A 30 15.53 11.61 8.18
N ILE A 31 15.06 10.63 7.42
CA ILE A 31 14.10 10.85 6.34
C ILE A 31 12.78 11.35 6.92
N VAL A 32 12.23 10.65 7.90
CA VAL A 32 10.96 11.00 8.55
C VAL A 32 11.03 12.40 9.17
N GLN A 33 12.11 12.72 9.89
CA GLN A 33 12.31 14.06 10.44
C GLN A 33 12.31 15.15 9.36
N GLY A 34 12.94 14.88 8.20
CA GLY A 34 12.93 15.82 7.08
C GLY A 34 11.57 15.96 6.40
N LEU A 35 10.78 14.87 6.35
CA LEU A 35 9.41 14.88 5.82
C LEU A 35 8.47 15.71 6.72
N GLN A 36 8.71 15.75 8.03
CA GLN A 36 7.93 16.52 9.00
C GLN A 36 8.31 18.01 9.09
N SER A 37 9.23 18.48 8.25
CA SER A 37 9.66 19.88 8.22
C SER A 37 8.57 20.82 7.67
N GLU A 38 8.47 22.03 8.21
CA GLU A 38 7.64 23.10 7.64
C GLU A 38 8.28 23.77 6.41
N ASP A 39 9.60 23.60 6.21
CA ASP A 39 10.31 24.05 5.01
C ASP A 39 10.17 23.04 3.87
N ASP A 40 9.45 23.42 2.82
CA ASP A 40 9.25 22.63 1.59
C ASP A 40 10.58 22.17 0.96
N SER A 41 11.66 22.98 1.06
CA SER A 41 12.98 22.61 0.53
C SER A 41 13.58 21.43 1.30
N ALA A 42 13.40 21.40 2.61
CA ALA A 42 13.81 20.27 3.45
C ALA A 42 12.97 19.03 3.17
N VAL A 43 11.66 19.17 2.99
CA VAL A 43 10.76 18.07 2.61
C VAL A 43 11.17 17.46 1.26
N LEU A 44 11.41 18.28 0.24
CA LEU A 44 11.87 17.81 -1.07
C LEU A 44 13.21 17.08 -1.00
N LYS A 45 14.15 17.54 -0.16
CA LYS A 45 15.42 16.83 0.09
C LYS A 45 15.17 15.49 0.77
N ALA A 46 14.24 15.42 1.72
CA ALA A 46 13.87 14.19 2.40
C ALA A 46 13.24 13.17 1.44
N ILE A 47 12.33 13.59 0.56
CA ILE A 47 11.73 12.75 -0.50
C ILE A 47 12.82 12.21 -1.43
N LYS A 48 13.77 13.07 -1.85
CA LYS A 48 14.91 12.63 -2.68
C LYS A 48 15.80 11.62 -1.95
N LYS A 49 16.01 11.79 -0.65
CA LYS A 49 16.77 10.83 0.16
C LYS A 49 16.02 9.51 0.28
N ALA A 50 14.72 9.55 0.55
CA ALA A 50 13.85 8.38 0.63
C ALA A 50 13.87 7.54 -0.64
N ARG A 51 13.81 8.17 -1.82
CA ARG A 51 13.95 7.50 -3.12
C ARG A 51 15.21 6.64 -3.25
N SER A 52 16.31 7.02 -2.59
CA SER A 52 17.61 6.35 -2.74
C SER A 52 18.00 5.47 -1.55
N LYS A 53 17.40 5.70 -0.38
CA LYS A 53 17.82 5.10 0.90
C LYS A 53 16.67 4.72 1.83
N GLY A 54 15.43 5.07 1.48
CA GLY A 54 14.25 4.71 2.26
C GLY A 54 13.87 3.25 2.09
N THR A 55 13.05 2.80 3.02
CA THR A 55 12.40 1.48 3.05
C THR A 55 10.89 1.68 3.04
N GLU A 56 10.11 0.61 3.01
CA GLU A 56 8.66 0.64 3.13
C GLU A 56 8.15 1.43 4.35
N LYS A 57 8.94 1.49 5.43
CA LYS A 57 8.57 2.17 6.68
C LYS A 57 8.42 3.69 6.55
N VAL A 58 8.94 4.31 5.49
CA VAL A 58 8.77 5.75 5.27
C VAL A 58 7.48 6.08 4.51
N ILE A 59 6.80 5.08 3.93
CA ILE A 59 5.57 5.27 3.14
C ILE A 59 4.48 5.98 3.96
N PRO A 60 4.16 5.60 5.21
CA PRO A 60 3.15 6.30 5.99
C PRO A 60 3.44 7.81 6.14
N ALA A 61 4.69 8.17 6.44
CA ALA A 61 5.10 9.58 6.55
C ALA A 61 5.00 10.33 5.21
N MET A 62 5.15 9.64 4.06
CA MET A 62 4.92 10.26 2.75
C MET A 62 3.44 10.59 2.53
N PHE A 63 2.53 9.72 2.93
CA PHE A 63 1.09 10.00 2.86
C PHE A 63 0.68 11.14 3.79
N GLU A 64 1.27 11.23 5.00
CA GLU A 64 1.08 12.38 5.89
C GLU A 64 1.51 13.70 5.22
N VAL A 65 2.67 13.71 4.55
CA VAL A 65 3.14 14.87 3.78
C VAL A 65 2.18 15.20 2.65
N TYR A 66 1.73 14.20 1.89
CA TYR A 66 0.81 14.41 0.77
C TYR A 66 -0.55 14.97 1.20
N ALA A 67 -1.09 14.49 2.32
CA ALA A 67 -2.35 14.94 2.89
C ALA A 67 -2.27 16.42 3.32
N ASN A 68 -1.18 16.80 3.99
CA ASN A 68 -1.07 18.08 4.68
C ASN A 68 -0.42 19.20 3.85
N SER A 69 0.38 18.85 2.84
CA SER A 69 1.09 19.85 2.05
C SER A 69 0.13 20.66 1.16
N LYS A 70 0.39 21.97 1.03
CA LYS A 70 -0.24 22.84 0.02
C LYS A 70 0.68 23.07 -1.19
N ASN A 71 1.92 22.62 -1.11
CA ASN A 71 2.91 22.81 -2.16
C ASN A 71 2.74 21.72 -3.24
N SER A 72 2.40 22.14 -4.46
CA SER A 72 2.19 21.22 -5.58
C SER A 72 3.43 20.42 -5.93
N SER A 73 4.62 21.02 -5.83
CA SER A 73 5.90 20.34 -6.11
C SER A 73 6.20 19.26 -5.08
N VAL A 74 5.83 19.47 -3.82
CA VAL A 74 5.94 18.44 -2.76
C VAL A 74 4.99 17.28 -3.05
N LYS A 75 3.72 17.58 -3.35
CA LYS A 75 2.73 16.54 -3.71
C LYS A 75 3.17 15.73 -4.93
N GLU A 76 3.61 16.40 -5.99
CA GLU A 76 4.11 15.74 -7.20
C GLU A 76 5.31 14.85 -6.91
N ALA A 77 6.26 15.31 -6.08
CA ALA A 77 7.43 14.53 -5.71
C ALA A 77 7.07 13.28 -4.89
N VAL A 78 6.09 13.37 -3.99
CA VAL A 78 5.56 12.21 -3.25
C VAL A 78 4.86 11.24 -4.21
N THR A 79 3.92 11.73 -5.02
CA THR A 79 3.17 10.91 -5.98
C THR A 79 4.11 10.14 -6.89
N LYS A 80 5.08 10.83 -7.50
CA LYS A 80 6.05 10.19 -8.39
C LYS A 80 6.87 9.11 -7.69
N LEU A 81 7.27 9.33 -6.43
CA LEU A 81 8.03 8.32 -5.70
C LEU A 81 7.18 7.08 -5.42
N LEU A 82 5.94 7.25 -4.94
CA LEU A 82 5.06 6.14 -4.60
C LEU A 82 4.65 5.32 -5.83
N GLN A 83 4.46 5.94 -6.99
CA GLN A 83 4.15 5.26 -8.25
C GLN A 83 5.35 4.53 -8.89
N GLU A 84 6.57 4.74 -8.39
CA GLU A 84 7.79 4.11 -8.90
C GLU A 84 8.34 3.05 -7.92
N LEU A 85 7.56 2.66 -6.91
CA LEU A 85 7.91 1.62 -5.96
C LEU A 85 8.02 0.28 -6.69
N LYS A 86 8.92 -0.59 -6.19
CA LYS A 86 9.19 -1.91 -6.80
C LYS A 86 9.29 -3.05 -5.78
N SER A 87 9.36 -2.71 -4.51
CA SER A 87 9.48 -3.70 -3.44
C SER A 87 8.09 -4.19 -3.06
N THR A 88 7.89 -5.50 -2.98
CA THR A 88 6.65 -6.08 -2.45
C THR A 88 6.42 -5.71 -0.99
N SER A 89 7.47 -5.35 -0.23
CA SER A 89 7.31 -4.80 1.13
C SER A 89 6.53 -3.48 1.18
N ALA A 90 6.33 -2.82 0.03
CA ALA A 90 5.50 -1.63 -0.06
C ALA A 90 3.99 -1.94 -0.15
N ILE A 91 3.59 -3.18 -0.39
CA ILE A 91 2.18 -3.55 -0.56
C ILE A 91 1.41 -3.22 0.71
N ASP A 92 1.76 -3.80 1.87
CA ASP A 92 0.98 -3.60 3.09
C ASP A 92 0.86 -2.10 3.47
N PRO A 93 1.94 -1.28 3.45
CA PRO A 93 1.80 0.14 3.73
C PRO A 93 0.96 0.93 2.72
N LEU A 94 0.83 0.45 1.46
CA LEU A 94 -0.08 1.06 0.47
C LEU A 94 -1.52 0.60 0.71
N ILE A 95 -1.74 -0.67 1.02
CA ILE A 95 -3.06 -1.23 1.36
C ILE A 95 -3.63 -0.55 2.60
N ASP A 96 -2.81 -0.32 3.63
CA ASP A 96 -3.22 0.41 4.84
C ASP A 96 -3.83 1.79 4.50
N GLN A 97 -3.31 2.48 3.47
CA GLN A 97 -3.76 3.81 3.08
C GLN A 97 -5.10 3.81 2.33
N LEU A 98 -5.57 2.65 1.88
CA LEU A 98 -6.91 2.51 1.30
C LEU A 98 -8.02 2.77 2.34
N SER A 99 -7.70 2.62 3.63
CA SER A 99 -8.59 2.97 4.74
C SER A 99 -8.46 4.42 5.24
N SER A 100 -7.63 5.23 4.58
CA SER A 100 -7.36 6.62 4.99
C SER A 100 -8.65 7.45 5.05
N PRO A 101 -8.80 8.35 6.05
CA PRO A 101 -9.93 9.28 6.10
C PRO A 101 -9.88 10.30 4.95
N HIS A 102 -8.74 10.44 4.28
CA HIS A 102 -8.53 11.40 3.19
C HIS A 102 -8.70 10.72 1.83
N GLU A 103 -9.71 11.15 1.07
CA GLU A 103 -10.01 10.64 -0.28
C GLU A 103 -8.80 10.66 -1.22
N ASN A 104 -8.09 11.79 -1.27
CA ASN A 104 -6.90 11.95 -2.10
C ASN A 104 -5.77 10.98 -1.72
N CYS A 105 -5.70 10.52 -0.46
CA CYS A 105 -4.75 9.48 -0.06
C CYS A 105 -5.17 8.11 -0.56
N ARG A 106 -6.46 7.76 -0.49
CA ARG A 106 -6.98 6.50 -1.05
C ARG A 106 -6.74 6.41 -2.55
N ILE A 107 -7.06 7.49 -3.27
CA ILE A 107 -6.80 7.62 -4.72
C ILE A 107 -5.32 7.46 -5.02
N LEU A 108 -4.44 8.13 -4.27
CA LEU A 108 -3.00 8.03 -4.47
C LEU A 108 -2.48 6.61 -4.20
N ALA A 109 -3.02 5.91 -3.19
CA ALA A 109 -2.64 4.55 -2.87
C ALA A 109 -3.03 3.58 -3.99
N LEU A 110 -4.27 3.64 -4.49
CA LEU A 110 -4.72 2.85 -5.66
C LEU A 110 -3.84 3.15 -6.89
N SER A 111 -3.61 4.43 -7.17
CA SER A 111 -2.76 4.85 -8.29
C SER A 111 -1.32 4.34 -8.14
N ALA A 112 -0.75 4.36 -6.93
CA ALA A 112 0.58 3.86 -6.65
C ALA A 112 0.68 2.33 -6.82
N ILE A 113 -0.34 1.58 -6.36
CA ILE A 113 -0.44 0.13 -6.54
C ILE A 113 -0.40 -0.21 -8.04
N TRP A 114 -1.26 0.43 -8.84
CA TRP A 114 -1.32 0.22 -10.29
C TRP A 114 0.01 0.54 -10.99
N ASN A 115 0.52 1.76 -10.80
CA ASN A 115 1.71 2.23 -11.53
C ASN A 115 2.99 1.47 -11.13
N SER A 116 3.04 0.94 -9.91
CA SER A 116 4.18 0.14 -9.42
C SER A 116 4.18 -1.29 -9.96
N GLY A 117 3.06 -1.76 -10.52
CA GLY A 117 2.90 -3.15 -10.98
C GLY A 117 3.03 -4.16 -9.84
N LEU A 118 2.58 -3.80 -8.64
CA LEU A 118 2.60 -4.68 -7.47
C LEU A 118 1.48 -5.72 -7.59
N ASP A 119 1.80 -6.97 -7.27
CA ASP A 119 0.82 -8.04 -7.13
C ASP A 119 0.04 -7.83 -5.82
N VAL A 120 -1.28 -7.68 -5.93
CA VAL A 120 -2.20 -7.37 -4.82
C VAL A 120 -3.37 -8.36 -4.76
N ASN A 121 -3.20 -9.57 -5.30
CA ASN A 121 -4.26 -10.57 -5.32
C ASN A 121 -4.78 -10.93 -3.93
N ASP A 122 -3.90 -10.94 -2.92
CA ASP A 122 -4.26 -11.22 -1.53
C ASP A 122 -5.08 -10.08 -0.88
N TYR A 123 -5.23 -8.95 -1.56
CA TYR A 123 -5.85 -7.73 -1.04
C TYR A 123 -7.03 -7.22 -1.88
N ILE A 124 -7.62 -8.09 -2.72
CA ILE A 124 -8.73 -7.71 -3.61
C ILE A 124 -9.94 -7.25 -2.80
N ASP A 125 -10.23 -7.89 -1.66
CA ASP A 125 -11.34 -7.51 -0.80
C ASP A 125 -11.12 -6.15 -0.11
N GLU A 126 -9.90 -5.77 0.28
CA GLU A 126 -9.62 -4.40 0.74
C GLU A 126 -9.82 -3.36 -0.37
N ILE A 127 -9.42 -3.67 -1.61
CA ILE A 127 -9.64 -2.78 -2.76
C ILE A 127 -11.15 -2.64 -3.02
N VAL A 128 -11.91 -3.73 -3.00
CA VAL A 128 -13.39 -3.71 -3.13
C VAL A 128 -14.05 -2.95 -1.99
N GLN A 129 -13.56 -3.11 -0.76
CA GLN A 129 -14.06 -2.38 0.40
C GLN A 129 -13.85 -0.86 0.24
N THR A 130 -12.74 -0.45 -0.36
CA THR A 130 -12.43 0.94 -0.71
C THR A 130 -13.40 1.49 -1.73
N VAL A 131 -13.72 0.72 -2.77
CA VAL A 131 -14.73 1.07 -3.78
C VAL A 131 -16.10 1.28 -3.13
N ILE A 132 -16.49 0.40 -2.21
CA ILE A 132 -17.79 0.45 -1.53
C ILE A 132 -17.92 1.68 -0.63
N ASN A 133 -16.83 2.08 0.02
CA ASN A 133 -16.82 3.20 0.98
C ASN A 133 -16.48 4.56 0.34
N GLY A 134 -15.76 4.57 -0.78
CA GLY A 134 -15.32 5.79 -1.48
C GLY A 134 -16.35 6.34 -2.46
N ASP A 135 -15.93 7.26 -3.31
CA ASP A 135 -16.77 7.89 -4.34
C ASP A 135 -16.36 7.39 -5.73
N PHE A 136 -16.72 8.15 -6.77
CA PHE A 136 -16.45 7.79 -8.16
C PHE A 136 -14.94 7.63 -8.44
N GLN A 137 -14.09 8.48 -7.87
CA GLN A 137 -12.66 8.47 -8.17
C GLN A 137 -11.95 7.23 -7.64
N GLU A 138 -12.26 6.77 -6.42
CA GLU A 138 -11.71 5.49 -5.93
C GLU A 138 -12.21 4.31 -6.74
N ALA A 139 -13.49 4.31 -7.13
CA ALA A 139 -14.05 3.25 -7.97
C ALA A 139 -13.35 3.18 -9.34
N PHE A 140 -12.99 4.33 -9.92
CA PHE A 140 -12.30 4.42 -11.20
C PHE A 140 -10.86 3.89 -11.13
N GLU A 141 -10.08 4.31 -10.13
CA GLU A 141 -8.71 3.81 -9.95
C GLU A 141 -8.70 2.31 -9.62
N ALA A 142 -9.61 1.86 -8.74
CA ALA A 142 -9.72 0.45 -8.38
C ALA A 142 -10.15 -0.43 -9.55
N LEU A 143 -11.04 0.03 -10.43
CA LEU A 143 -11.43 -0.71 -11.62
C LEU A 143 -10.21 -1.04 -12.49
N THR A 144 -9.31 -0.07 -12.70
CA THR A 144 -8.10 -0.28 -13.51
C THR A 144 -7.23 -1.41 -12.93
N ILE A 145 -7.10 -1.48 -11.61
CA ILE A 145 -6.37 -2.56 -10.94
C ILE A 145 -7.10 -3.90 -11.17
N ILE A 146 -8.38 -3.96 -10.83
CA ILE A 146 -9.19 -5.20 -10.84
C ILE A 146 -9.30 -5.80 -12.24
N GLU A 147 -9.38 -4.97 -13.28
CA GLU A 147 -9.42 -5.41 -14.68
C GLU A 147 -8.15 -6.12 -15.15
N ASN A 148 -7.01 -5.84 -14.51
CA ASN A 148 -5.69 -6.30 -14.93
C ASN A 148 -5.06 -7.29 -13.93
N LEU A 149 -5.84 -7.84 -13.00
CA LEU A 149 -5.38 -8.89 -12.10
C LEU A 149 -5.19 -10.21 -12.86
N GLU A 150 -4.14 -10.93 -12.50
CA GLU A 150 -3.75 -12.21 -13.09
C GLU A 150 -3.68 -13.28 -12.00
N PRO A 151 -4.01 -14.56 -12.28
CA PRO A 151 -3.99 -15.63 -11.26
C PRO A 151 -2.59 -15.87 -10.67
N PRO A 152 -2.48 -16.52 -9.49
CA PRO A 152 -3.53 -17.23 -8.76
C PRO A 152 -4.39 -16.32 -7.89
N PHE A 153 -5.69 -16.64 -7.80
CA PHE A 153 -6.61 -15.95 -6.90
C PHE A 153 -6.95 -16.85 -5.72
N ASP A 154 -7.04 -16.26 -4.54
CA ASP A 154 -7.51 -16.93 -3.34
C ASP A 154 -9.05 -16.96 -3.32
N GLU A 155 -9.64 -18.15 -3.10
CA GLU A 155 -11.09 -18.34 -3.12
C GLU A 155 -11.80 -17.55 -2.01
N GLU A 156 -11.20 -17.45 -0.83
CA GLU A 156 -11.78 -16.73 0.31
C GLU A 156 -11.86 -15.23 0.03
N VAL A 157 -10.79 -14.66 -0.53
CA VAL A 157 -10.71 -13.24 -0.92
C VAL A 157 -11.76 -12.90 -1.98
N ILE A 158 -11.91 -13.77 -3.00
CA ILE A 158 -12.92 -13.57 -4.06
C ILE A 158 -14.34 -13.70 -3.51
N LEU A 159 -14.60 -14.68 -2.63
CA LEU A 159 -15.92 -14.87 -2.02
C LEU A 159 -16.30 -13.67 -1.13
N ASN A 160 -15.36 -13.16 -0.32
CA ASN A 160 -15.54 -11.97 0.49
C ASN A 160 -15.90 -10.75 -0.38
N SER A 161 -15.16 -10.55 -1.47
CA SER A 161 -15.41 -9.50 -2.45
C SER A 161 -16.82 -9.58 -3.06
N GLN A 162 -17.25 -10.78 -3.47
CA GLN A 162 -18.59 -11.02 -4.00
C GLN A 162 -19.68 -10.72 -2.95
N LEU A 163 -19.48 -11.15 -1.71
CA LEU A 163 -20.43 -10.89 -0.62
C LEU A 163 -20.60 -9.40 -0.36
N MET A 164 -19.51 -8.65 -0.29
CA MET A 164 -19.54 -7.19 -0.08
C MET A 164 -20.27 -6.46 -1.22
N LEU A 165 -20.00 -6.83 -2.47
CA LEU A 165 -20.64 -6.22 -3.64
C LEU A 165 -22.14 -6.53 -3.68
N ASN A 166 -22.55 -7.76 -3.34
CA ASN A 166 -23.96 -8.13 -3.21
C ASN A 166 -24.65 -7.31 -2.11
N GLN A 167 -24.01 -7.12 -0.96
CA GLN A 167 -24.54 -6.29 0.12
C GLN A 167 -24.66 -4.82 -0.29
N TYR A 168 -23.70 -4.28 -1.05
CA TYR A 168 -23.75 -2.93 -1.58
C TYR A 168 -25.00 -2.72 -2.44
N PHE A 169 -25.25 -3.59 -3.42
CA PHE A 169 -26.42 -3.46 -4.31
C PHE A 169 -27.74 -3.71 -3.61
N ASN A 170 -27.79 -4.58 -2.60
CA ASN A 170 -29.01 -4.85 -1.83
C ASN A 170 -29.52 -3.62 -1.03
N LYS A 171 -28.64 -2.66 -0.71
CA LYS A 171 -29.05 -1.40 -0.07
C LYS A 171 -29.91 -0.54 -1.00
N ASN A 172 -29.84 -0.74 -2.33
CA ASN A 172 -30.64 -0.05 -3.34
C ASN A 172 -30.61 1.49 -3.25
N THR A 173 -29.46 2.05 -2.85
CA THR A 173 -29.21 3.50 -2.84
C THR A 173 -28.43 3.88 -4.10
N PRO A 174 -29.02 4.63 -5.05
CA PRO A 174 -28.30 5.04 -6.24
C PRO A 174 -27.09 5.91 -5.92
N ALA A 175 -25.94 5.63 -6.55
CA ALA A 175 -24.74 6.43 -6.45
C ALA A 175 -24.09 6.64 -7.82
N GLU A 176 -23.33 7.74 -7.99
CA GLU A 176 -22.63 8.06 -9.24
C GLU A 176 -21.67 6.94 -9.68
N LYS A 177 -21.03 6.28 -8.72
CA LYS A 177 -20.09 5.17 -8.95
C LYS A 177 -20.74 3.86 -9.38
N ASP A 178 -22.07 3.72 -9.34
CA ASP A 178 -22.76 2.43 -9.50
C ASP A 178 -22.43 1.69 -10.80
N SER A 179 -22.17 2.42 -11.90
CA SER A 179 -21.75 1.78 -13.15
C SER A 179 -20.39 1.08 -13.02
N LEU A 180 -19.43 1.72 -12.35
CA LEU A 180 -18.10 1.17 -12.11
C LEU A 180 -18.17 0.01 -11.11
N VAL A 181 -18.97 0.14 -10.05
CA VAL A 181 -19.16 -0.95 -9.07
C VAL A 181 -19.77 -2.18 -9.74
N LYS A 182 -20.69 -2.00 -10.71
CA LYS A 182 -21.28 -3.12 -11.48
C LYS A 182 -20.24 -3.81 -12.35
N GLU A 183 -19.35 -3.05 -12.97
CA GLU A 183 -18.27 -3.59 -13.79
C GLU A 183 -17.27 -4.38 -12.94
N ILE A 184 -16.84 -3.82 -11.80
CA ILE A 184 -16.03 -4.50 -10.79
C ILE A 184 -16.70 -5.81 -10.35
N ALA A 185 -17.99 -5.79 -10.01
CA ALA A 185 -18.72 -7.00 -9.64
C ALA A 185 -18.78 -8.03 -10.76
N SER A 186 -18.94 -7.61 -12.01
CA SER A 186 -18.89 -8.52 -13.15
C SER A 186 -17.54 -9.20 -13.29
N ILE A 187 -16.44 -8.48 -13.08
CA ILE A 187 -15.07 -9.01 -13.17
C ILE A 187 -14.81 -10.00 -12.03
N ILE A 188 -15.11 -9.62 -10.79
CA ILE A 188 -14.94 -10.48 -9.60
C ILE A 188 -15.78 -11.76 -9.71
N ASN A 189 -17.02 -11.68 -10.21
CA ASN A 189 -17.85 -12.86 -10.45
C ASN A 189 -17.26 -13.78 -11.54
N ARG A 190 -16.67 -13.21 -12.60
CA ARG A 190 -15.99 -13.99 -13.64
C ARG A 190 -14.76 -14.70 -13.10
N ILE A 191 -13.96 -14.03 -12.28
CA ILE A 191 -12.80 -14.64 -11.60
C ILE A 191 -13.26 -15.82 -10.74
N GLY A 192 -14.30 -15.63 -9.92
CA GLY A 192 -14.82 -16.70 -9.06
C GLY A 192 -15.41 -17.91 -9.78
N GLN A 193 -15.68 -17.82 -11.09
CA GLN A 193 -16.11 -18.96 -11.92
C GLN A 193 -14.93 -19.76 -12.49
N GLN A 194 -13.71 -19.22 -12.41
CA GLN A 194 -12.51 -19.78 -13.02
C GLN A 194 -11.59 -20.48 -12.03
N ILE A 195 -11.81 -20.29 -10.73
CA ILE A 195 -11.05 -20.90 -9.63
C ILE A 195 -11.75 -22.11 -9.03
#